data_AF-A0A7S0P186-F1
#
_entry.id   AF-A0A7S0P186-F1
#
_cell.length_a   1.000
_cell.length_b   1.000
_cell.length_c   1.000
_cell.angle_alpha   90.00
_cell.angle_beta   90.00
_cell.angle_gamma   90.00
#
_symmetry.space_group_name_H-M   'P 1'
#
loop_
_entity.id
_entity.type
_entity.pdbx_description
1 polymer ?
#
loop_
_entity_poly.entity_id
_entity_poly.type
_entity_poly.pdbx_seq_one_letter_code
_entity_poly.pdbx_strand_id
1 'polypeptide(L)'
;VYNWERWIDPAPSRLFLAATDVGAQLGRALASEPQLRSVHLIGTSAGGFVADACCKAYVGARRLGPKAKVRLSLCDPFTNANPPFGSLDWFLCSDASTLAAGKVAANFGLGADFAEHFLNTDDIVPSTSTPLPNCYVYDVTSSAEKRSFPLPGGGETPDKAKNFILWSLGYHNFPMSYFAEHYRTVSDSEGRVRFPSHDELPRGTVVRVA
;
A
#
# COMPACT_ATOMS: atom_id res chain seq x y z
N VAL A 1 -8.68 10.23 -7.60
CA VAL A 1 -7.88 9.03 -7.88
C VAL A 1 -6.79 9.42 -8.87
N TYR A 2 -5.51 9.19 -8.55
CA TYR A 2 -4.40 9.42 -9.48
C TYR A 2 -4.04 8.10 -10.15
N ASN A 3 -4.22 8.01 -11.46
CA ASN A 3 -3.79 6.82 -12.21
C ASN A 3 -2.33 7.00 -12.63
N TRP A 4 -1.43 6.21 -12.05
CA TRP A 4 0.01 6.22 -12.36
C TRP A 4 0.44 5.12 -13.34
N GLU A 5 -0.50 4.38 -13.92
CA GLU A 5 -0.25 3.22 -14.79
C GLU A 5 0.65 3.54 -15.99
N ARG A 6 0.52 4.74 -16.58
CA ARG A 6 1.36 5.15 -17.73
C ARG A 6 2.86 5.29 -17.42
N TRP A 7 3.24 5.26 -16.14
CA TRP A 7 4.63 5.30 -15.68
C TRP A 7 5.13 3.95 -15.19
N ILE A 8 4.32 2.90 -15.29
CA ILE A 8 4.75 1.52 -15.01
C ILE A 8 5.73 1.12 -16.12
N ASP A 9 7.00 1.00 -15.76
CA ASP A 9 8.02 0.43 -16.65
C ASP A 9 7.83 -1.09 -16.71
N PRO A 10 7.77 -1.71 -17.90
CA PRO A 10 7.64 -3.16 -18.03
C PRO A 10 8.85 -3.92 -17.47
N ALA A 11 9.99 -3.25 -17.24
CA ALA A 11 11.10 -3.80 -16.48
C ALA A 11 10.83 -3.65 -14.97
N PRO A 12 10.64 -4.76 -14.22
CA PRO A 12 10.48 -4.71 -12.76
C PRO A 12 11.62 -3.95 -12.08
N SER A 13 12.82 -4.04 -12.66
CA SER A 13 14.05 -3.35 -12.25
C SER A 13 13.97 -1.82 -12.18
N ARG A 14 12.93 -1.21 -12.77
CA ARG A 14 12.74 0.25 -12.78
C ARG A 14 11.44 0.68 -12.11
N LEU A 15 10.56 -0.26 -11.78
CA LEU A 15 9.25 0.00 -11.19
C LEU A 15 9.36 0.77 -9.88
N PHE A 16 10.26 0.34 -8.99
CA PHE A 16 10.50 1.02 -7.70
C PHE A 16 10.99 2.48 -7.90
N LEU A 17 11.91 2.69 -8.83
CA LEU A 17 12.48 4.02 -9.09
C LEU A 17 11.44 4.95 -9.70
N ALA A 18 10.71 4.48 -10.71
CA ALA A 18 9.62 5.23 -11.34
C ALA A 18 8.51 5.56 -10.33
N ALA A 19 8.07 4.58 -9.54
CA ALA A 19 7.05 4.78 -8.53
C ALA A 19 7.48 5.79 -7.46
N THR A 20 8.74 5.70 -7.00
CA THR A 20 9.30 6.62 -6.02
C THR A 20 9.40 8.04 -6.57
N ASP A 21 9.84 8.21 -7.83
CA ASP A 21 9.94 9.52 -8.45
C ASP A 21 8.57 10.16 -8.66
N VAL A 22 7.62 9.41 -9.21
CA VAL A 22 6.22 9.87 -9.37
C VAL A 22 5.64 10.26 -8.01
N GLY A 23 5.76 9.40 -7.00
CA GLY A 23 5.30 9.70 -5.64
C GLY A 23 5.93 10.97 -5.09
N ALA A 24 7.25 11.12 -5.23
CA ALA A 24 7.95 12.31 -4.74
C ALA A 24 7.50 13.60 -5.45
N GLN A 25 7.23 13.56 -6.75
CA GLN A 25 6.66 14.68 -7.49
C GLN A 25 5.27 15.05 -6.98
N LEU A 26 4.37 14.07 -6.78
CA LEU A 26 3.05 14.32 -6.18
C LEU A 26 3.16 14.94 -4.79
N GLY A 27 4.02 14.40 -3.93
CA GLY A 27 4.18 14.89 -2.56
C GLY A 27 4.63 16.36 -2.52
N ARG A 28 5.56 16.75 -3.40
CA ARG A 28 5.99 18.15 -3.55
C ARG A 28 4.86 19.04 -4.08
N ALA A 29 4.09 18.57 -5.06
CA ALA A 29 2.94 19.30 -5.58
C ALA A 29 1.85 19.48 -4.51
N LEU A 30 1.58 18.48 -3.67
CA LEU A 30 0.67 18.64 -2.54
C LEU A 30 1.22 19.64 -1.51
N ALA A 31 2.54 19.68 -1.30
CA ALA A 31 3.14 20.61 -0.35
C ALA A 31 3.04 22.09 -0.78
N SER A 32 2.81 22.37 -2.07
CA SER A 32 2.55 23.73 -2.56
C SER A 32 1.13 24.23 -2.28
N GLU A 33 0.24 23.39 -1.74
CA GLU A 33 -1.12 23.76 -1.35
C GLU A 33 -1.18 24.12 0.15
N PRO A 34 -1.06 25.41 0.53
CA PRO A 34 -0.93 25.81 1.94
C PRO A 34 -2.21 25.60 2.76
N GLN A 35 -3.36 25.42 2.11
CA GLN A 35 -4.66 25.25 2.76
C GLN A 35 -5.04 23.79 3.00
N LEU A 36 -4.20 22.82 2.61
CA LEU A 36 -4.47 21.41 2.87
C LEU A 36 -4.57 21.15 4.37
N ARG A 37 -5.72 20.63 4.79
CA ARG A 37 -5.99 20.22 6.19
C ARG A 37 -5.62 18.77 6.45
N SER A 38 -5.89 17.90 5.47
CA SER A 38 -5.62 16.47 5.53
C SER A 38 -5.24 15.92 4.16
N VAL A 39 -4.36 14.92 4.15
CA VAL A 39 -4.02 14.12 2.96
C VAL A 39 -4.19 12.65 3.32
N HIS A 40 -4.94 11.91 2.49
CA HIS A 40 -5.08 10.47 2.60
C HIS A 40 -4.52 9.82 1.34
N LEU A 41 -3.41 9.11 1.51
CA LEU A 41 -2.72 8.38 0.47
C LEU A 41 -3.07 6.90 0.60
N ILE A 42 -3.50 6.30 -0.51
CA ILE A 42 -3.86 4.88 -0.57
C ILE A 42 -3.02 4.24 -1.66
N GLY A 43 -2.33 3.16 -1.34
CA GLY A 43 -1.48 2.43 -2.28
C GLY A 43 -1.72 0.93 -2.21
N THR A 44 -1.83 0.30 -3.38
CA THR A 44 -1.93 -1.15 -3.52
C THR A 44 -0.81 -1.68 -4.36
N SER A 45 -0.30 -2.87 -4.03
CA SER A 45 0.78 -3.49 -4.78
C SER A 45 1.99 -2.54 -4.90
N ALA A 46 2.59 -2.44 -6.08
CA ALA A 46 3.63 -1.44 -6.40
C ALA A 46 3.19 0.02 -6.21
N GLY A 47 1.87 0.31 -6.22
CA GLY A 47 1.33 1.62 -5.87
C GLY A 47 1.61 2.03 -4.41
N GLY A 48 1.94 1.07 -3.55
CA GLY A 48 2.47 1.33 -2.22
C GLY A 48 3.71 2.24 -2.26
N PHE A 49 4.65 2.01 -3.17
CA PHE A 49 5.85 2.85 -3.29
C PHE A 49 5.51 4.30 -3.66
N VAL A 50 4.54 4.49 -4.56
CA VAL A 50 4.07 5.83 -4.95
C VAL A 50 3.47 6.54 -3.74
N ALA A 51 2.57 5.87 -3.01
CA ALA A 51 1.88 6.43 -1.86
C ALA A 51 2.87 6.79 -0.73
N ASP A 52 3.79 5.90 -0.41
CA ASP A 52 4.79 6.12 0.65
C ASP A 52 5.83 7.20 0.26
N ALA A 53 6.31 7.21 -0.99
CA ALA A 53 7.19 8.26 -1.49
C ALA A 53 6.50 9.64 -1.51
N CYS A 54 5.22 9.68 -1.89
CA CYS A 54 4.39 10.88 -1.81
C CYS A 54 4.27 11.39 -0.37
N CYS A 55 3.99 10.49 0.59
CA CYS A 55 3.95 10.81 2.01
C CYS A 55 5.27 11.44 2.48
N LYS A 56 6.41 10.78 2.20
CA LYS A 56 7.73 11.24 2.63
C LYS A 56 8.10 12.59 2.02
N ALA A 57 7.86 12.78 0.73
CA ALA A 57 8.15 14.04 0.04
C ALA A 57 7.27 15.19 0.54
N TYR A 58 5.97 14.95 0.75
CA TYR A 58 5.07 15.94 1.33
C TYR A 58 5.53 16.39 2.71
N VAL A 59 5.78 15.42 3.62
CA VAL A 59 6.19 15.69 5.00
C VAL A 59 7.55 16.40 5.04
N GLY A 60 8.49 15.97 4.19
CA GLY A 60 9.80 16.62 4.05
C GLY A 60 9.69 18.06 3.59
N ALA A 61 8.87 18.35 2.57
CA ALA A 61 8.67 19.69 2.05
C ALA A 61 7.96 20.64 3.03
N ARG A 62 7.13 20.11 3.93
CA ARG A 62 6.43 20.88 4.99
C ARG A 62 7.13 20.84 6.36
N ARG A 63 8.37 20.35 6.45
CA ARG A 63 9.07 20.11 7.74
C ARG A 63 9.13 21.32 8.67
N LEU A 64 9.26 22.53 8.12
CA LEU A 64 9.40 23.77 8.89
C LEU A 64 8.13 24.63 8.92
N GLY A 65 7.02 24.14 8.35
CA GLY A 65 5.80 24.92 8.21
C GLY A 65 4.55 24.16 8.67
N PRO A 66 3.37 24.81 8.63
CA PRO A 66 2.10 24.13 8.89
C PRO A 66 1.96 22.97 7.92
N LYS A 67 1.63 21.76 8.41
CA LYS A 67 1.38 20.60 7.55
C LYS A 67 -0.01 20.04 7.79
N ALA A 68 -0.62 19.52 6.73
CA ALA A 68 -1.80 18.70 6.82
C ALA A 68 -1.50 17.44 7.63
N LYS A 69 -2.53 16.87 8.24
CA LYS A 69 -2.46 15.52 8.79
C LYS A 69 -2.38 14.50 7.67
N VAL A 70 -1.47 13.54 7.77
CA VAL A 70 -1.23 12.55 6.73
C VAL A 70 -1.66 11.16 7.19
N ARG A 71 -2.59 10.57 6.44
CA ARG A 71 -2.99 9.17 6.52
C ARG A 71 -2.39 8.39 5.36
N LEU A 72 -1.82 7.23 5.64
CA LEU A 72 -1.35 6.28 4.63
C LEU A 72 -2.04 4.94 4.83
N SER A 73 -2.75 4.46 3.82
CA SER A 73 -3.33 3.11 3.80
C SER A 73 -2.66 2.29 2.71
N LEU A 74 -2.02 1.21 3.12
CA LEU A 74 -1.32 0.29 2.24
C LEU A 74 -2.14 -0.99 2.17
N CYS A 75 -2.53 -1.40 0.97
CA CYS A 75 -3.36 -2.57 0.76
C CYS A 75 -2.54 -3.58 -0.06
N ASP A 76 -1.96 -4.56 0.62
CA ASP A 76 -1.02 -5.52 0.03
C ASP A 76 0.11 -4.82 -0.77
N PRO A 77 0.85 -3.89 -0.15
CA PRO A 77 1.94 -3.22 -0.83
C PRO A 77 3.00 -4.25 -1.23
N PHE A 78 3.59 -4.06 -2.41
CA PHE A 78 4.76 -4.82 -2.78
C PHE A 78 5.95 -4.31 -1.94
N THR A 79 6.45 -5.12 -1.00
CA THR A 79 7.50 -4.67 -0.06
C THR A 79 8.88 -5.26 -0.33
N ASN A 80 8.97 -6.32 -1.14
CA ASN A 80 10.17 -7.14 -1.34
C ASN A 80 10.99 -7.37 -0.06
N ALA A 81 10.45 -8.05 0.93
CA ALA A 81 11.24 -8.50 2.06
C ALA A 81 12.35 -9.43 1.53
N ASN A 82 13.62 -9.16 1.84
CA ASN A 82 14.79 -9.98 1.47
C ASN A 82 14.44 -11.48 1.50
N PRO A 83 14.09 -12.09 0.36
CA PRO A 83 13.58 -13.45 0.39
C PRO A 83 14.75 -14.39 0.75
N PRO A 84 14.50 -15.50 1.48
CA PRO A 84 15.55 -16.43 1.83
C PRO A 84 16.31 -16.87 0.58
N PHE A 85 17.65 -16.82 0.63
CA PHE A 85 18.49 -17.18 -0.51
C PHE A 85 18.13 -18.58 -1.02
N GLY A 86 17.76 -18.70 -2.29
CA GLY A 86 17.34 -19.97 -2.91
C GLY A 86 15.83 -20.30 -2.81
N SER A 87 15.01 -19.43 -2.23
CA SER A 87 13.54 -19.54 -2.30
C SER A 87 12.99 -19.21 -3.71
N LEU A 88 11.74 -19.61 -3.99
CA LEU A 88 11.04 -19.22 -5.22
C LEU A 88 10.95 -17.69 -5.33
N ASP A 89 10.68 -17.02 -4.22
CA ASP A 89 10.65 -15.54 -4.12
C ASP A 89 12.02 -14.94 -4.45
N TRP A 90 13.11 -15.53 -3.96
CA TRP A 90 14.47 -15.13 -4.35
C TRP A 90 14.69 -15.28 -5.85
N PHE A 91 14.27 -16.39 -6.46
CA PHE A 91 14.41 -16.59 -7.91
C PHE A 91 13.58 -15.60 -8.75
N LEU A 92 12.39 -15.23 -8.29
CA LEU A 92 11.48 -14.33 -9.00
C LEU A 92 11.78 -12.85 -8.77
N CYS A 93 12.52 -12.51 -7.72
CA CYS A 93 12.70 -11.13 -7.23
C CYS A 93 14.18 -10.75 -7.01
N SER A 94 15.15 -11.45 -7.61
CA SER A 94 16.59 -11.18 -7.41
C SER A 94 17.19 -10.19 -8.43
N ASP A 95 16.61 -9.00 -8.55
CA ASP A 95 17.27 -7.88 -9.25
C ASP A 95 17.68 -6.74 -8.31
N ALA A 96 18.58 -5.85 -8.79
CA ALA A 96 19.15 -4.77 -8.01
C ALA A 96 18.11 -3.74 -7.51
N SER A 97 17.01 -3.57 -8.23
CA SER A 97 15.90 -2.70 -7.81
C SER A 97 15.10 -3.33 -6.70
N THR A 98 15.03 -4.65 -6.72
CA THR A 98 14.24 -5.44 -5.80
C THR A 98 14.97 -5.44 -4.45
N LEU A 99 16.28 -5.71 -4.43
CA LEU A 99 17.11 -5.53 -3.22
C LEU A 99 17.05 -4.10 -2.64
N ALA A 100 16.94 -3.07 -3.49
CA ALA A 100 16.73 -1.70 -3.03
C ALA A 100 15.35 -1.49 -2.38
N ALA A 101 14.29 -2.07 -2.95
CA ALA A 101 12.92 -2.03 -2.42
C ALA A 101 12.79 -2.74 -1.05
N GLY A 102 13.54 -3.81 -0.80
CA GLY A 102 13.46 -4.54 0.47
C GLY A 102 13.99 -3.79 1.69
N LYS A 103 14.99 -2.91 1.49
CA LYS A 103 15.41 -1.95 2.52
C LYS A 103 14.36 -0.85 2.76
N VAL A 104 13.40 -0.69 1.84
CA VAL A 104 12.33 0.32 1.91
C VAL A 104 11.09 -0.21 2.63
N ALA A 105 10.82 -1.52 2.64
CA ALA A 105 9.75 -2.16 3.45
C ALA A 105 9.74 -1.65 4.90
N ALA A 106 10.91 -1.71 5.56
CA ALA A 106 11.09 -1.24 6.93
C ALA A 106 10.85 0.27 7.11
N ASN A 107 10.77 1.03 6.02
CA ASN A 107 10.54 2.47 6.03
C ASN A 107 9.12 2.88 5.62
N PHE A 108 8.27 1.94 5.19
CA PHE A 108 6.88 2.27 4.84
C PHE A 108 6.15 2.84 6.05
N GLY A 109 5.41 3.93 5.87
CA GLY A 109 4.58 4.51 6.93
C GLY A 109 5.31 5.36 7.97
N LEU A 110 6.65 5.46 7.90
CA LEU A 110 7.43 6.30 8.82
C LEU A 110 7.04 7.78 8.78
N GLY A 111 6.67 8.30 7.61
CA GLY A 111 6.34 9.71 7.43
C GLY A 111 4.91 10.09 7.86
N ALA A 112 4.01 9.13 7.95
CA ALA A 112 2.59 9.41 8.16
C ALA A 112 2.27 9.62 9.64
N ASP A 113 1.29 10.48 9.93
CA ASP A 113 0.72 10.61 11.28
C ASP A 113 -0.03 9.32 11.67
N PHE A 114 -0.66 8.67 10.68
CA PHE A 114 -1.29 7.36 10.82
C PHE A 114 -1.00 6.52 9.57
N ALA A 115 -0.44 5.33 9.75
CA ALA A 115 -0.15 4.39 8.67
C ALA A 115 -0.79 3.05 8.99
N GLU A 116 -1.53 2.49 8.04
CA GLU A 116 -2.19 1.19 8.15
C GLU A 116 -1.84 0.31 6.97
N HIS A 117 -1.84 -1.00 7.23
CA HIS A 117 -1.50 -2.04 6.27
C HIS A 117 -2.57 -3.11 6.31
N PHE A 118 -3.35 -3.24 5.24
CA PHE A 118 -4.27 -4.35 5.03
C PHE A 118 -3.53 -5.41 4.21
N LEU A 119 -3.34 -6.59 4.78
CA LEU A 119 -2.63 -7.68 4.12
C LEU A 119 -3.54 -8.89 3.93
N ASN A 120 -3.20 -9.69 2.93
CA ASN A 120 -3.79 -11.00 2.71
C ASN A 120 -2.69 -12.05 2.67
N THR A 121 -2.66 -12.94 3.66
CA THR A 121 -1.62 -13.98 3.73
C THR A 121 -1.82 -15.11 2.72
N ASP A 122 -2.99 -15.18 2.08
CA ASP A 122 -3.23 -16.11 0.96
C ASP A 122 -2.74 -15.54 -0.39
N ASP A 123 -2.22 -14.30 -0.40
CA ASP A 123 -1.62 -13.73 -1.60
C ASP A 123 -0.32 -14.47 -1.96
N ILE A 124 -0.24 -14.89 -3.22
CA ILE A 124 0.92 -15.58 -3.77
C ILE A 124 2.00 -14.61 -4.27
N VAL A 125 1.71 -13.31 -4.32
CA VAL A 125 2.70 -12.31 -4.67
C VAL A 125 3.75 -12.25 -3.56
N PRO A 126 5.05 -12.40 -3.87
CA PRO A 126 6.09 -12.39 -2.86
C PRO A 126 6.07 -11.11 -2.01
N SER A 127 6.27 -11.29 -0.70
CA SER A 127 6.46 -10.20 0.28
C SER A 127 5.28 -9.24 0.52
N THR A 128 4.09 -9.47 -0.04
CA THR A 128 2.90 -8.67 0.25
C THR A 128 2.26 -9.06 1.59
N SER A 129 2.42 -10.32 1.98
CA SER A 129 1.91 -10.91 3.23
C SER A 129 2.73 -10.60 4.50
N THR A 130 3.81 -9.82 4.40
CA THR A 130 4.67 -9.51 5.56
C THR A 130 4.18 -8.27 6.31
N PRO A 131 3.88 -8.37 7.62
CA PRO A 131 3.51 -7.21 8.43
C PRO A 131 4.55 -6.08 8.37
N LEU A 132 4.08 -4.85 8.16
CA LEU A 132 4.93 -3.67 8.06
C LEU A 132 5.10 -3.04 9.46
N PRO A 133 6.36 -2.85 9.94
CA PRO A 133 6.61 -2.54 11.35
C PRO A 133 6.14 -1.15 11.78
N ASN A 134 6.01 -0.20 10.86
CA ASN A 134 5.56 1.16 11.15
C ASN A 134 4.09 1.41 10.79
N CYS A 135 3.33 0.33 10.53
CA CYS A 135 1.91 0.40 10.21
C CYS A 135 1.08 -0.34 11.27
N TYR A 136 -0.17 0.06 11.43
CA TYR A 136 -1.20 -0.77 12.06
C TYR A 136 -1.61 -1.84 11.07
N VAL A 137 -1.46 -3.11 11.41
CA VAL A 137 -1.61 -4.19 10.44
C VAL A 137 -2.94 -4.90 10.66
N TYR A 138 -3.75 -4.95 9.61
CA TYR A 138 -5.01 -5.68 9.54
C TYR A 138 -4.81 -6.88 8.63
N ASP A 139 -4.84 -8.07 9.20
CA ASP A 139 -4.87 -9.32 8.46
C ASP A 139 -6.33 -9.60 8.07
N VAL A 140 -6.64 -9.37 6.81
CA VAL A 140 -8.00 -9.54 6.25
C VAL A 140 -8.19 -10.91 5.59
N THR A 141 -7.22 -11.82 5.73
CA THR A 141 -7.22 -13.12 5.04
C THR A 141 -8.50 -13.92 5.29
N SER A 142 -9.00 -13.91 6.53
CA SER A 142 -10.16 -14.72 6.92
C SER A 142 -11.50 -14.01 6.75
N SER A 143 -11.53 -12.78 6.24
CA SER A 143 -12.77 -12.01 6.08
C SER A 143 -13.79 -12.79 5.23
N ALA A 144 -15.03 -12.88 5.72
CA ALA A 144 -16.12 -13.56 5.03
C ALA A 144 -16.36 -13.02 3.60
N GLU A 145 -16.13 -11.72 3.40
CA GLU A 145 -16.35 -11.01 2.14
C GLU A 145 -15.38 -11.41 1.04
N LYS A 146 -14.23 -11.99 1.42
CA LYS A 146 -13.23 -12.49 0.47
C LYS A 146 -13.81 -13.52 -0.49
N ARG A 147 -14.79 -14.31 -0.03
CA ARG A 147 -15.47 -15.34 -0.83
C ARG A 147 -16.40 -14.78 -1.90
N SER A 148 -16.93 -13.59 -1.66
CA SER A 148 -17.83 -12.88 -2.57
C SER A 148 -17.11 -11.84 -3.43
N PHE A 149 -15.80 -11.67 -3.23
CA PHE A 149 -15.03 -10.66 -3.93
C PHE A 149 -14.87 -11.02 -5.43
N PRO A 150 -15.31 -10.15 -6.36
CA PRO A 150 -15.16 -10.40 -7.79
C PRO A 150 -13.68 -10.36 -8.18
N LEU A 151 -13.26 -11.32 -9.00
CA LEU A 151 -11.90 -11.33 -9.54
C LEU A 151 -11.62 -10.05 -10.36
N PRO A 152 -10.37 -9.56 -10.38
CA PRO A 152 -9.98 -8.42 -11.20
C PRO A 152 -10.36 -8.66 -12.67
N GLY A 153 -11.13 -7.74 -13.25
CA GLY A 153 -11.60 -7.86 -14.64
C GLY A 153 -13.05 -8.34 -14.81
N GLY A 154 -13.80 -8.57 -13.72
CA GLY A 154 -15.26 -8.71 -13.77
C GLY A 154 -15.78 -10.10 -14.17
N GLY A 155 -14.94 -11.14 -14.19
CA GLY A 155 -15.38 -12.53 -14.39
C GLY A 155 -14.34 -13.44 -15.02
N GLU A 156 -14.76 -14.67 -15.30
CA GLU A 156 -13.98 -15.67 -16.03
C GLU A 156 -13.75 -15.24 -17.48
N THR A 157 -12.50 -15.24 -17.93
CA THR A 157 -12.14 -15.17 -19.35
C THR A 157 -12.29 -16.56 -20.00
N PRO A 158 -12.35 -16.69 -21.33
CA PRO A 158 -12.34 -18.01 -21.98
C PRO A 158 -11.06 -18.83 -21.73
N ASP A 159 -9.99 -18.18 -21.28
CA ASP A 159 -8.69 -18.81 -21.00
C ASP A 159 -8.63 -19.29 -19.54
N LYS A 160 -8.69 -20.60 -19.35
CA LYS A 160 -8.65 -21.25 -18.03
C LYS A 160 -7.31 -21.05 -17.32
N ALA A 161 -6.19 -20.96 -18.05
CA ALA A 161 -4.88 -20.72 -17.44
C ALA A 161 -4.76 -19.26 -16.99
N LYS A 162 -5.24 -18.32 -17.81
CA LYS A 162 -5.36 -16.91 -17.43
C LYS A 162 -6.32 -16.73 -16.25
N ASN A 163 -7.44 -17.44 -16.20
CA ASN A 163 -8.35 -17.39 -15.06
C ASN A 163 -7.71 -17.96 -13.80
N PHE A 164 -6.96 -19.06 -13.91
CA PHE A 164 -6.22 -19.60 -12.78
C PHE A 164 -5.18 -18.58 -12.27
N ILE A 165 -4.44 -17.93 -13.18
CA ILE A 165 -3.48 -16.88 -12.82
C ILE A 165 -4.20 -15.65 -12.21
N LEU A 166 -5.30 -15.19 -12.81
CA LEU A 166 -6.11 -14.07 -12.30
C LEU A 166 -6.83 -14.41 -11.00
N TRP A 167 -7.13 -15.69 -10.73
CA TRP A 167 -7.69 -16.17 -9.48
C TRP A 167 -6.61 -16.18 -8.39
N SER A 168 -5.42 -16.69 -8.72
CA SER A 168 -4.27 -16.66 -7.82
C SER A 168 -3.80 -15.22 -7.53
N LEU A 169 -3.81 -14.32 -8.53
CA LEU A 169 -3.55 -12.89 -8.36
C LEU A 169 -4.77 -12.11 -7.85
N GLY A 170 -5.96 -12.69 -7.87
CA GLY A 170 -7.22 -11.99 -7.61
C GLY A 170 -7.41 -11.64 -6.14
N TYR A 171 -6.80 -12.46 -5.29
CA TYR A 171 -6.69 -12.21 -3.86
C TYR A 171 -5.75 -11.06 -3.51
N HIS A 172 -4.85 -10.64 -4.40
CA HIS A 172 -3.97 -9.49 -4.20
C HIS A 172 -4.72 -8.16 -4.14
N ASN A 173 -5.84 -8.03 -4.88
CA ASN A 173 -6.68 -6.82 -4.86
C ASN A 173 -7.75 -6.85 -3.76
N PHE A 174 -7.89 -7.96 -3.04
CA PHE A 174 -8.89 -8.09 -1.99
C PHE A 174 -8.67 -7.08 -0.85
N PRO A 175 -7.45 -6.87 -0.32
CA PRO A 175 -7.23 -5.85 0.71
C PRO A 175 -7.67 -4.44 0.32
N MET A 176 -7.48 -4.03 -0.94
CA MET A 176 -7.95 -2.74 -1.44
C MET A 176 -9.47 -2.62 -1.39
N SER A 177 -10.15 -3.71 -1.71
CA SER A 177 -11.60 -3.74 -1.80
C SER A 177 -12.25 -3.85 -0.44
N TYR A 178 -11.67 -4.67 0.44
CA TYR A 178 -12.00 -4.67 1.86
C TYR A 178 -11.86 -3.25 2.43
N PHE A 179 -10.73 -2.59 2.17
CA PHE A 179 -10.55 -1.21 2.58
C PHE A 179 -11.64 -0.30 1.99
N ALA A 180 -11.94 -0.38 0.70
CA ALA A 180 -12.94 0.48 0.06
C ALA A 180 -14.37 0.29 0.62
N GLU A 181 -14.74 -0.92 0.99
CA GLU A 181 -16.07 -1.23 1.55
C GLU A 181 -16.21 -0.76 3.01
N HIS A 182 -15.20 -1.03 3.82
CA HIS A 182 -15.26 -0.77 5.27
C HIS A 182 -14.79 0.62 5.67
N TYR A 183 -13.98 1.25 4.84
CA TYR A 183 -13.37 2.52 5.21
C TYR A 183 -14.26 3.70 4.83
N ARG A 184 -14.50 4.55 5.84
CA ARG A 184 -15.11 5.87 5.64
C ARG A 184 -14.27 6.92 6.34
N THR A 185 -14.01 8.02 5.63
CA THR A 185 -13.46 9.21 6.26
C THR A 185 -14.53 9.82 7.15
N VAL A 186 -14.29 9.81 8.45
CA VAL A 186 -15.14 10.46 9.44
C VAL A 186 -14.53 11.82 9.80
N SER A 187 -15.36 12.84 9.96
CA SER A 187 -14.94 14.15 10.44
C SER A 187 -15.53 14.45 11.82
N ASP A 188 -14.82 15.23 12.63
CA ASP A 188 -15.34 15.78 13.89
C ASP A 188 -16.29 16.97 13.64
N SER A 189 -16.83 17.55 14.72
CA SER A 189 -17.74 18.70 14.66
C SER A 189 -17.12 19.97 14.07
N GLU A 190 -15.79 20.02 13.93
CA GLU A 190 -15.05 21.12 13.32
C GLU A 190 -14.63 20.81 11.86
N GLY A 191 -15.09 19.68 11.32
CA GLY A 191 -14.78 19.24 9.96
C GLY A 191 -13.34 18.76 9.79
N ARG A 192 -12.65 18.40 10.88
CA ARG A 192 -11.30 17.80 10.85
C ARG A 192 -11.44 16.28 10.70
N VAL A 193 -10.57 15.66 9.92
CA VAL A 193 -10.56 14.19 9.77
C VAL A 193 -10.23 13.55 11.12
N ARG A 194 -11.10 12.65 11.57
CA ARG A 194 -10.89 11.82 12.75
C ARG A 194 -10.03 10.63 12.36
N PHE A 195 -8.85 10.55 12.96
CA PHE A 195 -7.95 9.41 12.81
C PHE A 195 -8.28 8.35 13.88
N PRO A 196 -8.04 7.06 13.60
CA PRO A 196 -8.07 6.04 14.64
C PRO A 196 -7.04 6.33 15.74
N SER A 197 -7.29 5.88 16.97
CA SER A 197 -6.38 6.17 18.08
C SER A 197 -5.15 5.26 18.05
N HIS A 198 -4.02 5.77 18.53
CA HIS A 198 -2.77 5.01 18.66
C HIS A 198 -2.80 3.99 19.81
N ASP A 199 -3.74 4.15 20.74
CA ASP A 199 -3.90 3.27 21.90
C ASP A 199 -4.76 2.04 21.61
N GLU A 200 -5.63 2.12 20.61
CA GLU A 200 -6.56 1.03 20.24
C GLU A 200 -5.83 -0.09 19.49
N LEU A 201 -4.82 0.30 18.70
CA LEU A 201 -4.00 -0.56 17.87
C LEU A 201 -2.61 0.09 17.90
N PRO A 202 -1.57 -0.52 18.48
CA PRO A 202 -0.19 -0.02 18.38
C PRO A 202 0.47 -0.35 17.02
N ARG A 203 1.46 0.45 16.58
CA ARG A 203 2.16 0.18 15.30
C ARG A 203 2.93 -1.13 15.41
N GLY A 204 2.92 -1.91 14.33
CA GLY A 204 3.49 -3.25 14.28
C GLY A 204 2.56 -4.33 14.90
N THR A 205 1.43 -3.95 15.51
CA THR A 205 0.41 -4.91 15.92
C THR A 205 -0.34 -5.42 14.69
N VAL A 206 -0.49 -6.75 14.62
CA VAL A 206 -1.31 -7.44 13.62
C VAL A 206 -2.62 -7.84 14.27
N VAL A 207 -3.73 -7.37 13.71
CA VAL A 207 -5.08 -7.76 14.11
C VAL A 207 -5.74 -8.52 12.97
N ARG A 208 -6.19 -9.74 13.28
CA ARG A 208 -7.01 -10.53 12.36
C ARG A 208 -8.43 -9.98 12.37
N VAL A 209 -8.94 -9.64 11.20
CA VAL A 209 -10.32 -9.17 11.05
C VAL A 209 -11.17 -10.34 10.57
N ALA A 210 -12.28 -10.59 11.26
CA ALA A 210 -13.20 -11.71 11.03
C ALA A 210 -14.35 -11.31 10.10
#